data_AF-A0A6N8V582-F1
#
_entry.id   AF-A0A6N8V582-F1
#
_cell.length_a   1.000
_cell.length_b   1.000
_cell.length_c   1.000
_cell.angle_alpha   90.00
_cell.angle_beta   90.00
_cell.angle_gamma   90.00
#
_symmetry.space_group_name_H-M   'P 1'
#
loop_
_entity.id
_entity.type
_entity.pdbx_description
1 polymer ?
#
loop_
_entity_poly.entity_id
_entity_poly.type
_entity_poly.pdbx_seq_one_letter_code
_entity_poly.pdbx_strand_id
1 'polypeptide(L)'
;MDVTGCYYATVTVAAMLVLGLGLRKTGLVAAIGIWARTAPLGGKTLRMFILCLLVAFLSPFLNNTAVVIVFIPVFAALADQAGEPVSMYLMPLSFVAIMGGTVTLIGTATNLVVHGEAIARGYDELTMFSIAPVGLICLAVGMLYLFTVGRRYMPRREQPPDLSSRYGVRRFTTELRVGPNSPAAGRSLAELRWGERFDVVIVGVERAGRVISLPAGERVIEAGDRLFAQGAAANLLRLAQSQKLDTPEGGTPREASEKVAGGRMVEVIMGPGSALLGRTLRDLHFAQRYDVTVLGVQSHGTAVTDRIAQLEFSVGDILLVRGEADAMDRLVDEPGFIPMAEVDHPVGSRPRAAFAAAIMAGVVLVASLGIFPISTASMAGVALMVFTGCVRVNEIYAELDWLVVFVMAGLIPL
;
A
#
# COMPACT_ATOMS: atom_id res chain seq x y z
N MET A 1 27.90 -16.41 36.17
CA MET A 1 27.51 -15.98 34.82
C MET A 1 26.44 -16.96 34.37
N ASP A 2 25.17 -16.58 34.50
CA ASP A 2 24.08 -17.45 34.05
C ASP A 2 23.96 -17.38 32.54
N VAL A 3 24.64 -18.32 31.88
CA VAL A 3 24.51 -18.63 30.43
C VAL A 3 23.04 -18.77 30.03
N THR A 4 22.20 -19.06 31.02
CA THR A 4 20.76 -19.19 30.95
C THR A 4 20.03 -17.92 30.45
N GLY A 5 20.44 -16.73 30.88
CA GLY A 5 19.76 -15.47 30.51
C GLY A 5 19.97 -15.05 29.05
N CYS A 6 21.18 -15.27 28.52
CA CYS A 6 21.54 -14.85 27.15
C CYS A 6 20.81 -15.65 26.06
N TYR A 7 20.52 -16.94 26.29
CA TYR A 7 19.72 -17.71 25.33
C TYR A 7 18.27 -17.24 25.29
N TYR A 8 17.69 -16.84 26.44
CA TYR A 8 16.32 -16.35 26.51
C TYR A 8 16.15 -15.06 25.71
N ALA A 9 17.14 -14.15 25.76
CA ALA A 9 17.11 -12.92 24.97
C ALA A 9 17.07 -13.21 23.46
N THR A 10 17.99 -14.05 22.96
CA THR A 10 18.06 -14.38 21.52
C THR A 10 16.81 -15.09 21.02
N VAL A 11 16.29 -16.04 21.80
CA VAL A 11 15.04 -16.76 21.48
C VAL A 11 13.84 -15.81 21.46
N THR A 12 13.76 -14.89 22.41
CA THR A 12 12.68 -13.89 22.47
C THR A 12 12.71 -12.98 21.24
N VAL A 13 13.90 -12.54 20.81
CA VAL A 13 14.07 -11.71 19.61
C VAL A 13 13.61 -12.45 18.36
N ALA A 14 14.11 -13.66 18.15
CA ALA A 14 13.71 -14.48 17.00
C ALA A 14 12.19 -14.72 17.00
N ALA A 15 11.60 -15.06 18.14
CA ALA A 15 10.17 -15.29 18.25
C ALA A 15 9.34 -14.03 17.93
N MET A 16 9.76 -12.86 18.41
CA MET A 16 9.07 -11.60 18.14
C MET A 16 9.17 -11.16 16.67
N LEU A 17 10.30 -11.40 16.02
CA LEU A 17 10.44 -11.17 14.56
C LEU A 17 9.46 -12.04 13.77
N VAL A 18 9.27 -13.30 14.16
CA VAL A 18 8.28 -14.20 13.55
C VAL A 18 6.85 -13.72 13.80
N LEU A 19 6.52 -13.30 15.01
CA LEU A 19 5.20 -12.75 15.33
C LEU A 19 4.89 -11.50 14.48
N GLY A 20 5.87 -10.60 14.33
CA GLY A 20 5.76 -9.42 13.46
C GLY A 20 5.60 -9.79 11.98
N LEU A 21 6.29 -10.83 11.51
CA LEU A 21 6.11 -11.38 10.16
C LEU A 21 4.68 -11.89 9.94
N GLY A 22 4.09 -12.59 10.91
CA GLY A 22 2.71 -13.06 10.84
C GLY A 22 1.67 -11.95 10.74
N LEU A 23 1.87 -10.84 11.44
CA LEU A 23 1.00 -9.67 11.30
C LEU A 23 1.04 -9.06 9.91
N ARG A 24 2.23 -9.02 9.29
CA ARG A 24 2.39 -8.54 7.91
C ARG A 24 1.73 -9.48 6.91
N LYS A 25 2.01 -10.78 7.00
CA LYS A 25 1.56 -11.81 6.04
C LYS A 25 0.06 -12.04 6.06
N THR A 26 -0.56 -11.95 7.23
CA THR A 26 -2.02 -12.06 7.35
C THR A 26 -2.76 -10.84 6.80
N GLY A 27 -2.03 -9.78 6.40
CA GLY A 27 -2.61 -8.56 5.86
C GLY A 27 -3.29 -7.71 6.93
N LEU A 28 -3.06 -7.95 8.22
CA LEU A 28 -3.61 -7.14 9.30
C LEU A 28 -3.17 -5.68 9.17
N VAL A 29 -1.87 -5.46 8.96
CA VAL A 29 -1.31 -4.11 8.79
C VAL A 29 -1.90 -3.43 7.55
N ALA A 30 -2.12 -4.18 6.46
CA ALA A 30 -2.76 -3.68 5.25
C ALA A 30 -4.25 -3.37 5.44
N ALA A 31 -4.99 -4.21 6.19
CA ALA A 31 -6.40 -4.01 6.51
C ALA A 31 -6.61 -2.77 7.39
N ILE A 32 -5.73 -2.55 8.37
CA ILE A 32 -5.68 -1.35 9.20
C ILE A 32 -5.42 -0.11 8.33
N GLY A 33 -4.47 -0.21 7.39
CA GLY A 33 -4.18 0.84 6.42
C GLY A 33 -5.35 1.17 5.50
N ILE A 34 -6.10 0.17 5.01
CA ILE A 34 -7.30 0.37 4.19
C ILE A 34 -8.42 1.01 5.01
N TRP A 35 -8.68 0.49 6.21
CA TRP A 35 -9.67 1.04 7.13
C TRP A 35 -9.41 2.53 7.39
N ALA A 36 -8.15 2.89 7.62
CA ALA A 36 -7.75 4.27 7.85
C ALA A 36 -7.94 5.21 6.64
N ARG A 37 -7.98 4.67 5.40
CA ARG A 37 -8.38 5.47 4.21
C ARG A 37 -9.88 5.69 4.12
N THR A 38 -10.67 4.64 4.43
CA THR A 38 -12.12 4.63 4.20
C THR A 38 -12.94 5.16 5.37
N ALA A 39 -12.35 5.24 6.57
CA ALA A 39 -13.05 5.74 7.73
C ALA A 39 -13.38 7.23 7.54
N PRO A 40 -14.59 7.69 7.93
CA PRO A 40 -15.01 9.09 7.88
C PRO A 40 -14.32 9.91 8.97
N LEU A 41 -13.00 9.89 8.96
CA LEU A 41 -12.11 10.69 9.78
C LEU A 41 -12.19 12.13 9.21
N GLY A 42 -12.25 13.16 10.06
CA GLY A 42 -12.57 14.54 9.69
C GLY A 42 -11.59 15.23 8.71
N GLY A 43 -11.17 16.47 9.00
CA GLY A 43 -10.30 17.24 8.09
C GLY A 43 -8.93 16.58 7.81
N LYS A 44 -8.25 17.02 6.74
CA LYS A 44 -6.94 16.48 6.27
C LYS A 44 -5.90 16.30 7.39
N THR A 45 -5.74 17.32 8.24
CA THR A 45 -4.81 17.30 9.38
C THR A 45 -5.17 16.24 10.42
N LEU A 46 -6.47 16.08 10.70
CA LEU A 46 -6.95 15.12 11.69
C LEU A 46 -6.75 13.68 11.21
N ARG A 47 -6.98 13.41 9.92
CA ARG A 47 -6.70 12.10 9.29
C ARG A 47 -5.24 11.71 9.44
N MET A 48 -4.35 12.64 9.09
CA MET A 48 -2.91 12.45 9.20
C MET A 48 -2.47 12.19 10.65
N PHE A 49 -3.04 12.94 11.62
CA PHE A 49 -2.78 12.75 13.04
C PHE A 49 -3.21 11.36 13.52
N ILE A 50 -4.43 10.92 13.18
CA ILE A 50 -4.95 9.61 13.58
C ILE A 50 -4.13 8.47 12.99
N LEU A 51 -3.69 8.62 11.74
CA LEU A 51 -2.79 7.64 11.12
C LEU A 51 -1.41 7.61 11.75
N CYS A 52 -0.83 8.76 12.08
CA CYS A 52 0.41 8.80 12.83
C CYS A 52 0.23 8.14 14.20
N LEU A 53 -0.91 8.35 14.88
CA LEU A 53 -1.20 7.71 16.16
C LEU A 53 -1.30 6.18 16.02
N LEU A 54 -1.91 5.72 14.93
CA LEU A 54 -2.01 4.30 14.62
C LEU A 54 -0.64 3.67 14.36
N VAL A 55 0.22 4.36 13.59
CA VAL A 55 1.62 3.94 13.37
C VAL A 55 2.37 3.93 14.69
N ALA A 56 2.25 4.98 15.50
CA ALA A 56 2.90 5.09 16.80
C ALA A 56 2.48 3.99 17.78
N PHE A 57 1.23 3.52 17.69
CA PHE A 57 0.72 2.41 18.47
C PHE A 57 1.21 1.06 17.95
N LEU A 58 1.36 0.89 16.64
CA LEU A 58 1.71 -0.38 16.03
C LEU A 58 3.23 -0.64 15.96
N SER A 59 4.03 0.41 15.79
CA SER A 59 5.50 0.35 15.69
C SER A 59 6.22 -0.24 16.91
N PRO A 60 5.77 -0.04 18.16
CA PRO A 60 6.39 -0.71 19.31
C PRO A 60 6.31 -2.26 19.25
N PHE A 61 5.44 -2.82 18.41
CA PHE A 61 5.24 -4.27 18.33
C PHE A 61 5.72 -4.88 17.02
N LEU A 62 6.21 -4.05 16.09
CA LEU A 62 6.58 -4.45 14.75
C LEU A 62 7.93 -3.84 14.37
N ASN A 63 8.64 -4.47 13.43
CA ASN A 63 9.82 -3.85 12.86
C ASN A 63 9.42 -2.55 12.13
N ASN A 64 10.04 -1.43 12.53
CA ASN A 64 9.83 -0.09 11.96
C ASN A 64 9.79 -0.10 10.42
N THR A 65 10.68 -0.85 9.77
CA THR A 65 10.75 -0.93 8.29
C THR A 65 9.48 -1.51 7.70
N ALA A 66 8.94 -2.57 8.30
CA ALA A 66 7.74 -3.22 7.82
C ALA A 66 6.50 -2.33 8.00
N VAL A 67 6.41 -1.64 9.14
CA VAL A 67 5.32 -0.69 9.39
C VAL A 67 5.35 0.40 8.32
N VAL A 68 6.50 1.02 8.10
CA VAL A 68 6.65 2.05 7.07
C VAL A 68 6.22 1.52 5.70
N ILE A 69 6.74 0.38 5.25
CA ILE A 69 6.40 -0.20 3.93
C ILE A 69 4.89 -0.38 3.75
N VAL A 70 4.18 -0.90 4.75
CA VAL A 70 2.74 -1.13 4.64
C VAL A 70 1.94 0.17 4.67
N PHE A 71 2.40 1.17 5.42
CA PHE A 71 1.71 2.45 5.53
C PHE A 71 2.09 3.45 4.42
N ILE A 72 3.20 3.29 3.71
CA ILE A 72 3.57 4.14 2.56
C ILE A 72 2.40 4.33 1.58
N PRO A 73 1.75 3.28 1.02
CA PRO A 73 0.67 3.49 0.05
C PRO A 73 -0.56 4.19 0.65
N VAL A 74 -0.75 4.12 1.98
CA VAL A 74 -1.82 4.82 2.70
C VAL A 74 -1.53 6.30 2.79
N PHE A 75 -0.31 6.66 3.22
CA PHE A 75 0.13 8.04 3.35
C PHE A 75 0.31 8.72 1.99
N ALA A 76 0.77 7.99 0.98
CA ALA A 76 0.88 8.48 -0.40
C ALA A 76 -0.51 8.81 -0.99
N ALA A 77 -1.49 7.91 -0.83
CA ALA A 77 -2.86 8.17 -1.29
C ALA A 77 -3.49 9.38 -0.58
N LEU A 78 -3.18 9.60 0.70
CA LEU A 78 -3.67 10.77 1.43
C LEU A 78 -3.04 12.08 0.97
N ALA A 79 -1.75 12.07 0.66
CA ALA A 79 -1.08 13.23 0.06
C ALA A 79 -1.71 13.58 -1.28
N ASP A 80 -2.00 12.55 -2.08
CA ASP A 80 -2.59 12.66 -3.40
C ASP A 80 -4.05 13.17 -3.36
N GLN A 81 -4.88 12.65 -2.45
CA GLN A 81 -6.22 13.20 -2.17
C GLN A 81 -6.18 14.63 -1.64
N ALA A 82 -5.15 14.98 -0.88
CA ALA A 82 -4.97 16.31 -0.36
C ALA A 82 -4.46 17.31 -1.42
N GLY A 83 -3.93 16.83 -2.55
CA GLY A 83 -3.23 17.64 -3.55
C GLY A 83 -1.89 18.18 -3.02
N GLU A 84 -1.26 17.49 -2.07
CA GLU A 84 -0.04 17.91 -1.39
C GLU A 84 1.16 17.00 -1.74
N PRO A 85 2.41 17.47 -1.63
CA PRO A 85 3.58 16.65 -1.87
C PRO A 85 3.65 15.43 -0.95
N VAL A 86 3.89 14.24 -1.52
CA VAL A 86 4.01 12.97 -0.78
C VAL A 86 5.07 13.02 0.32
N SER A 87 6.13 13.83 0.15
CA SER A 87 7.17 14.03 1.17
C SER A 87 6.64 14.57 2.49
N MET A 88 5.57 15.38 2.47
CA MET A 88 4.93 15.92 3.68
C MET A 88 4.18 14.86 4.49
N TYR A 89 3.91 13.70 3.90
CA TYR A 89 3.20 12.58 4.53
C TYR A 89 4.15 11.42 4.87
N LEU A 90 5.12 11.13 4.01
CA LEU A 90 6.08 10.05 4.25
C LEU A 90 7.12 10.37 5.32
N MET A 91 7.56 11.63 5.46
CA MET A 91 8.48 12.00 6.54
C MET A 91 7.85 11.79 7.93
N PRO A 92 6.64 12.30 8.22
CA PRO A 92 5.97 12.04 9.49
C PRO A 92 5.79 10.56 9.76
N LEU A 93 5.39 9.78 8.74
CA LEU A 93 5.31 8.32 8.85
C LEU A 93 6.64 7.72 9.33
N SER A 94 7.75 8.09 8.69
CA SER A 94 9.08 7.57 9.05
C SER A 94 9.50 7.96 10.47
N PHE A 95 9.39 9.23 10.85
CA PHE A 95 9.76 9.69 12.18
C PHE A 95 8.89 9.08 13.27
N VAL A 96 7.57 8.99 13.04
CA VAL A 96 6.65 8.41 14.01
C VAL A 96 6.86 6.91 14.16
N ALA A 97 7.15 6.18 13.08
CA ALA A 97 7.54 4.77 13.17
C ALA A 97 8.83 4.60 13.99
N ILE A 98 9.86 5.40 13.73
CA ILE A 98 11.12 5.35 14.48
C ILE A 98 10.87 5.63 15.97
N MET A 99 10.19 6.72 16.31
CA MET A 99 9.90 7.10 17.70
C MET A 99 8.99 6.09 18.39
N GLY A 100 7.95 5.57 17.70
CA GLY A 100 7.08 4.52 18.22
C GLY A 100 7.87 3.26 18.55
N GLY A 101 8.79 2.84 17.68
CA GLY A 101 9.65 1.69 17.93
C GLY A 101 10.53 1.82 19.18
N THR A 102 10.84 3.04 19.63
CA THR A 102 11.64 3.25 20.84
C THR A 102 10.87 3.03 22.15
N VAL A 103 9.54 2.94 22.11
CA VAL A 103 8.68 2.81 23.31
C VAL A 103 8.82 1.45 23.99
N THR A 104 9.12 0.40 23.23
CA THR A 104 9.24 -0.96 23.77
C THR A 104 10.63 -1.51 23.51
N LEU A 105 10.99 -2.53 24.30
CA LEU A 105 12.23 -3.26 24.10
C LEU A 105 12.34 -3.89 22.70
N ILE A 106 11.22 -4.35 22.13
CA ILE A 106 11.18 -5.10 20.85
C ILE A 106 11.06 -4.19 19.62
N GLY A 107 10.56 -2.97 19.77
CA GLY A 107 10.25 -2.09 18.63
C GLY A 107 11.48 -1.69 17.80
N THR A 108 12.70 -1.78 18.36
CA THR A 108 13.94 -1.57 17.61
C THR A 108 15.02 -2.59 17.95
N ALA A 109 15.80 -2.98 16.93
CA ALA A 109 16.98 -3.83 17.11
C ALA A 109 18.01 -3.21 18.08
N THR A 110 18.13 -1.88 18.10
CA THR A 110 19.02 -1.16 19.02
C THR A 110 18.66 -1.38 20.49
N ASN A 111 17.37 -1.36 20.83
CA ASN A 111 16.92 -1.62 22.21
C ASN A 111 17.28 -3.06 22.65
N LEU A 112 17.15 -4.02 21.73
CA LEU A 112 17.51 -5.41 21.96
C LEU A 112 19.03 -5.60 22.14
N VAL A 113 19.86 -4.87 21.37
CA VAL A 113 21.33 -4.93 21.51
C VAL A 113 21.76 -4.38 22.87
N VAL A 114 21.19 -3.23 23.27
CA VAL A 114 21.46 -2.63 24.58
C VAL A 114 21.04 -3.56 25.72
N HIS A 115 19.90 -4.23 25.59
CA HIS A 115 19.45 -5.23 26.55
C HIS A 115 20.40 -6.43 26.64
N GLY A 116 20.86 -6.97 25.50
CA GLY A 116 21.84 -8.04 25.48
C GLY A 116 23.15 -7.67 26.19
N GLU A 117 23.66 -6.47 25.93
CA GLU A 117 24.87 -5.95 26.58
C GLU A 117 24.66 -5.72 28.09
N ALA A 118 23.48 -5.24 28.49
CA ALA A 118 23.14 -5.04 29.91
C ALA A 118 23.19 -6.37 30.67
N ILE A 119 22.60 -7.44 30.11
CA ILE A 119 22.66 -8.78 30.68
C ILE A 119 24.11 -9.29 30.73
N ALA A 120 24.89 -9.10 29.65
CA ALA A 120 26.29 -9.55 29.59
C ALA A 120 27.16 -8.92 30.69
N ARG A 121 26.84 -7.69 31.12
CA ARG A 121 27.52 -6.99 32.22
C ARG A 121 26.96 -7.29 33.62
N GLY A 122 25.94 -8.15 33.72
CA GLY A 122 25.31 -8.52 34.99
C GLY A 122 24.28 -7.53 35.52
N TYR A 123 23.72 -6.67 34.67
CA TYR A 123 22.56 -5.86 35.05
C TYR A 123 21.26 -6.66 34.94
N ASP A 124 20.21 -6.18 35.62
CA ASP A 124 18.88 -6.77 35.56
C ASP A 124 18.29 -6.76 34.13
N GLU A 125 17.47 -7.76 33.83
CA GLU A 125 16.76 -7.85 32.56
C GLU A 125 15.80 -6.65 32.38
N LEU A 126 15.92 -5.98 31.24
CA LEU A 126 14.97 -4.95 30.85
C LEU A 126 13.61 -5.59 30.54
N THR A 127 12.58 -5.19 31.29
CA THR A 127 11.20 -5.57 31.00
C THR A 127 10.69 -4.88 29.74
N MET A 128 9.60 -5.40 29.15
CA MET A 128 9.06 -4.93 27.87
C MET A 128 8.82 -3.41 27.79
N PHE A 129 8.43 -2.79 28.91
CA PHE A 129 8.10 -1.37 29.01
C PHE A 129 9.06 -0.57 29.90
N SER A 130 10.23 -1.13 30.22
CA SER A 130 11.27 -0.42 30.98
C SER A 130 11.68 0.90 30.33
N ILE A 131 11.74 0.95 29.00
CA ILE A 131 12.12 2.13 28.20
C ILE A 131 10.90 3.02 27.88
N ALA A 132 9.68 2.52 28.11
CA ALA A 132 8.44 3.17 27.68
C ALA A 132 8.24 4.58 28.22
N PRO A 133 8.59 4.94 29.47
CA PRO A 133 8.42 6.31 29.95
C PRO A 133 9.22 7.32 29.11
N VAL A 134 10.47 6.99 28.79
CA VAL A 134 11.34 7.87 27.97
C VAL A 134 10.88 7.85 26.51
N GLY A 135 10.60 6.66 25.96
CA GLY A 135 10.11 6.53 24.58
C GLY A 135 8.79 7.27 24.35
N LEU A 136 7.87 7.23 25.32
CA LEU A 136 6.57 7.93 25.23
C LEU A 136 6.74 9.44 25.31
N ILE A 137 7.66 9.95 26.13
CA ILE A 137 8.02 11.37 26.14
C ILE A 137 8.59 11.80 24.78
N CYS A 138 9.55 11.04 24.24
CA CYS A 138 10.13 11.31 22.92
C CYS A 138 9.06 11.29 21.82
N LEU A 139 8.17 10.30 21.83
CA LEU A 139 7.07 10.18 20.88
C LEU A 139 6.09 11.36 21.01
N ALA A 140 5.71 11.75 22.24
CA ALA A 140 4.79 12.86 22.48
C ALA A 140 5.39 14.20 22.03
N VAL A 141 6.65 14.47 22.39
CA VAL A 141 7.37 15.69 21.97
C VAL A 141 7.56 15.69 20.46
N GLY A 142 7.93 14.56 19.86
CA GLY A 142 8.11 14.44 18.42
C GLY A 142 6.81 14.58 17.63
N MET A 143 5.71 14.01 18.12
CA MET A 143 4.37 14.26 17.56
C MET A 143 4.01 15.74 17.66
N LEU A 144 4.17 16.34 18.83
CA LEU A 144 3.88 17.76 19.02
C LEU A 144 4.70 18.62 18.04
N TYR A 145 6.00 18.34 17.91
CA TYR A 145 6.87 19.02 16.96
C TYR A 145 6.39 18.84 15.51
N LEU A 146 6.14 17.60 15.06
CA LEU A 146 5.71 17.31 13.69
C LEU A 146 4.41 18.05 13.31
N PHE A 147 3.45 18.12 14.22
CA PHE A 147 2.15 18.73 13.98
C PHE A 147 2.10 20.25 14.24
N THR A 148 3.12 20.84 14.87
CA THR A 148 3.22 22.30 15.11
C THR A 148 4.30 22.95 14.24
N VAL A 149 5.57 22.70 14.55
CA VAL A 149 6.74 23.33 13.93
C VAL A 149 7.14 22.61 12.65
N GLY A 150 7.21 21.27 12.69
CA GLY A 150 7.64 20.42 11.58
C GLY A 150 6.83 20.63 10.30
N ARG A 151 5.50 20.82 10.42
CA ARG A 151 4.63 21.13 9.29
C ARG A 151 5.05 22.39 8.51
N ARG A 152 5.62 23.39 9.20
CA ARG A 152 6.06 24.65 8.57
C ARG A 152 7.39 24.51 7.84
N TYR A 153 8.29 23.67 8.36
CA TYR A 153 9.66 23.50 7.82
C TYR A 153 9.82 22.31 6.89
N MET A 154 8.78 21.48 6.71
CA MET A 154 8.87 20.32 5.83
C MET A 154 9.13 20.74 4.38
N PRO A 155 10.23 20.28 3.77
CA PRO A 155 10.52 20.60 2.38
C PRO A 155 9.41 20.10 1.46
N ARG A 156 8.77 21.06 0.78
CA ARG A 156 7.91 20.84 -0.39
C ARG A 156 8.82 20.58 -1.59
N ARG A 157 9.33 19.36 -1.69
CA ARG A 157 9.98 18.92 -2.93
C ARG A 157 8.87 18.66 -3.93
N GLU A 158 8.91 19.36 -5.06
CA GLU A 158 8.10 18.98 -6.23
C GLU A 158 8.41 17.53 -6.57
N GLN A 159 7.35 16.76 -6.83
CA GLN A 159 7.43 15.32 -6.99
C GLN A 159 8.32 14.99 -8.21
N PRO A 160 9.39 14.19 -8.07
CA PRO A 160 9.81 13.38 -9.19
C PRO A 160 8.61 12.47 -9.53
N PRO A 161 8.22 12.33 -10.81
CA PRO A 161 7.13 11.45 -11.24
C PRO A 161 7.32 9.99 -10.80
N ASP A 162 8.51 9.66 -10.29
CA ASP A 162 8.94 8.33 -9.93
C ASP A 162 8.56 7.86 -8.50
N LEU A 163 8.25 8.73 -7.53
CA LEU A 163 7.99 8.25 -6.16
C LEU A 163 6.58 7.66 -5.95
N SER A 164 5.52 8.30 -6.45
CA SER A 164 4.15 7.73 -6.47
C SER A 164 4.09 6.46 -7.35
N SER A 165 4.84 6.52 -8.46
CA SER A 165 5.27 5.45 -9.35
C SER A 165 5.86 4.22 -8.63
N ARG A 166 6.85 4.43 -7.75
CA ARG A 166 7.58 3.35 -7.05
C ARG A 166 6.79 2.70 -5.91
N TYR A 167 5.74 3.37 -5.43
CA TYR A 167 4.94 2.92 -4.28
C TYR A 167 3.51 2.50 -4.63
N GLY A 168 3.23 2.25 -5.91
CA GLY A 168 1.96 1.67 -6.37
C GLY A 168 0.76 2.63 -6.32
N VAL A 169 0.99 3.94 -6.31
CA VAL A 169 -0.07 4.97 -6.42
C VAL A 169 0.11 5.71 -7.73
N ARG A 170 0.21 4.97 -8.84
CA ARG A 170 0.16 5.56 -10.19
C ARG A 170 -1.28 5.94 -10.52
N ARG A 171 -1.45 7.13 -11.07
CA ARG A 171 -2.73 7.56 -11.63
C ARG A 171 -2.74 7.26 -13.11
N PHE A 172 -3.61 6.34 -13.51
CA PHE A 172 -3.91 6.08 -14.91
C PHE A 172 -5.09 6.94 -15.32
N THR A 173 -5.10 7.36 -16.57
CA THR A 173 -6.30 7.91 -17.18
C THR A 173 -6.97 6.85 -18.04
N THR A 174 -8.27 6.64 -17.83
CA THR A 174 -9.12 5.69 -18.55
C THR A 174 -10.34 6.41 -19.14
N GLU A 175 -10.89 5.88 -20.24
CA GLU A 175 -12.19 6.29 -20.77
C GLU A 175 -13.28 5.34 -20.21
N LEU A 176 -14.31 5.92 -19.59
CA LEU A 176 -15.48 5.20 -19.09
C LEU A 176 -16.72 5.69 -19.80
N ARG A 177 -17.56 4.79 -20.29
CA ARG A 177 -18.83 5.10 -20.96
C ARG A 177 -20.01 4.86 -20.05
N VAL A 178 -20.93 5.82 -20.03
CA VAL A 178 -22.14 5.74 -19.21
C VAL A 178 -23.20 4.98 -20.00
N GLY A 179 -23.41 3.71 -19.65
CA GLY A 179 -24.47 2.90 -20.24
C GLY A 179 -25.88 3.38 -19.83
N PRO A 180 -26.93 3.00 -20.58
CA PRO A 180 -28.32 3.38 -20.28
C PRO A 180 -28.84 2.85 -18.93
N ASN A 181 -28.24 1.77 -18.42
CA ASN A 181 -28.57 1.18 -17.11
C ASN A 181 -27.60 1.58 -15.99
N SER A 182 -26.73 2.58 -16.23
CA SER A 182 -25.76 3.03 -15.23
C SER A 182 -26.47 3.81 -14.12
N PRO A 183 -26.22 3.50 -12.83
CA PRO A 183 -26.68 4.31 -11.69
C PRO A 183 -26.15 5.76 -11.68
N ALA A 184 -25.16 6.06 -12.54
CA ALA A 184 -24.60 7.38 -12.73
C ALA A 184 -25.45 8.28 -13.64
N ALA A 185 -26.27 7.69 -14.51
CA ALA A 185 -27.08 8.44 -15.46
C ALA A 185 -28.15 9.26 -14.72
N GLY A 186 -28.26 10.54 -15.07
CA GLY A 186 -29.19 11.50 -14.46
C GLY A 186 -28.72 12.07 -13.13
N ARG A 187 -27.47 11.82 -12.69
CA ARG A 187 -26.90 12.36 -11.44
C ARG A 187 -25.75 13.32 -11.68
N SER A 188 -25.59 14.29 -10.79
CA SER A 188 -24.45 15.20 -10.82
C SER A 188 -23.18 14.55 -10.27
N LEU A 189 -22.01 14.96 -10.77
CA LEU A 189 -20.72 14.49 -10.26
C LEU A 189 -20.55 14.80 -8.75
N ALA A 190 -21.10 15.92 -8.27
CA ALA A 190 -21.10 16.29 -6.86
C ALA A 190 -21.94 15.35 -5.98
N GLU A 191 -23.09 14.86 -6.46
CA GLU A 191 -23.90 13.87 -5.72
C GLU A 191 -23.22 12.50 -5.65
N LEU A 192 -22.56 12.14 -6.75
CA LEU A 192 -21.89 10.85 -6.88
C LEU A 192 -20.65 10.75 -5.99
N ARG A 193 -19.99 11.88 -5.69
CA ARG A 193 -18.82 12.00 -4.80
C ARG A 193 -17.74 10.96 -5.11
N TRP A 194 -17.49 10.68 -6.38
CA TRP A 194 -16.55 9.63 -6.79
C TRP A 194 -15.10 9.92 -6.34
N GLY A 195 -14.72 11.20 -6.27
CA GLY A 195 -13.44 11.59 -5.69
C GLY A 195 -13.28 11.16 -4.23
N GLU A 196 -14.36 11.13 -3.45
CA GLU A 196 -14.30 10.73 -2.04
C GLU A 196 -14.55 9.24 -1.83
N ARG A 197 -15.46 8.63 -2.60
CA ARG A 197 -15.84 7.21 -2.44
C ARG A 197 -14.85 6.26 -3.09
N PHE A 198 -14.30 6.66 -4.24
CA PHE A 198 -13.48 5.81 -5.07
C PHE A 198 -12.08 6.37 -5.28
N ASP A 199 -11.78 7.61 -4.87
CA ASP A 199 -10.49 8.26 -5.12
C ASP A 199 -10.18 8.31 -6.63
N VAL A 200 -11.19 8.74 -7.39
CA VAL A 200 -11.16 8.90 -8.84
C VAL A 200 -11.59 10.33 -9.20
N VAL A 201 -10.79 10.98 -10.03
CA VAL A 201 -11.04 12.34 -10.53
C VAL A 201 -11.52 12.25 -11.97
N ILE A 202 -12.64 12.89 -12.29
CA ILE A 202 -13.06 13.03 -13.69
C ILE A 202 -12.38 14.28 -14.25
N VAL A 203 -11.50 14.06 -15.23
CA VAL A 203 -10.70 15.11 -15.89
C VAL A 203 -11.42 15.73 -17.09
N GLY A 204 -12.38 15.02 -17.68
CA GLY A 204 -13.20 15.56 -18.77
C GLY A 204 -14.42 14.72 -19.08
N VAL A 205 -15.37 15.32 -19.78
CA VAL A 205 -16.55 14.62 -20.32
C VAL A 205 -16.65 14.90 -21.82
N GLU A 206 -16.75 13.86 -22.64
CA GLU A 206 -17.09 13.99 -24.05
C GLU A 206 -18.57 13.62 -24.25
N ARG A 207 -19.33 14.58 -24.79
CA ARG A 207 -20.74 14.39 -25.19
C ARG A 207 -20.88 14.67 -26.68
N ALA A 208 -21.41 13.71 -27.42
CA ALA A 208 -21.65 13.82 -28.86
C ALA A 208 -20.44 14.34 -29.67
N GLY A 209 -19.21 13.91 -29.33
CA GLY A 209 -17.99 14.29 -30.04
C GLY A 209 -17.37 15.62 -29.63
N ARG A 210 -17.93 16.32 -28.64
CA ARG A 210 -17.35 17.54 -28.07
C ARG A 210 -16.77 17.26 -26.70
N VAL A 211 -15.47 17.52 -26.54
CA VAL A 211 -14.80 17.48 -25.23
C VAL A 211 -15.22 18.71 -24.44
N ILE A 212 -15.92 18.46 -23.35
CA ILE A 212 -16.36 19.47 -22.41
C ILE A 212 -15.31 19.50 -21.29
N SER A 213 -14.44 20.50 -21.32
CA SER A 213 -13.55 20.81 -20.20
C SER A 213 -14.36 21.30 -19.00
N LEU A 214 -14.10 20.73 -17.83
CA LEU A 214 -14.87 20.99 -16.60
C LEU A 214 -14.41 22.29 -15.92
N PRO A 215 -15.35 23.08 -15.38
CA PRO A 215 -15.40 23.22 -13.92
C PRO A 215 -16.81 23.12 -13.28
N ALA A 216 -16.78 22.81 -11.98
CA ALA A 216 -17.81 22.82 -10.92
C ALA A 216 -18.96 21.79 -10.98
N GLY A 217 -18.74 20.64 -10.32
CA GLY A 217 -19.64 19.89 -9.43
C GLY A 217 -21.09 19.52 -9.84
N GLU A 218 -21.86 20.44 -10.40
CA GLU A 218 -23.32 20.35 -10.52
C GLU A 218 -23.81 19.73 -11.84
N ARG A 219 -22.90 19.49 -12.80
CA ARG A 219 -23.31 18.95 -14.10
C ARG A 219 -23.75 17.50 -14.00
N VAL A 220 -24.94 17.25 -14.55
CA VAL A 220 -25.61 15.95 -14.62
C VAL A 220 -25.01 15.11 -15.74
N ILE A 221 -24.59 13.90 -15.39
CA ILE A 221 -24.10 12.89 -16.32
C ILE A 221 -25.29 12.27 -17.05
N GLU A 222 -25.20 12.11 -18.36
CA GLU A 222 -26.24 11.49 -19.19
C GLU A 222 -25.80 10.13 -19.74
N ALA A 223 -26.77 9.28 -20.07
CA ALA A 223 -26.48 8.04 -20.77
C ALA A 223 -25.87 8.35 -22.15
N GLY A 224 -24.76 7.68 -22.47
CA GLY A 224 -23.97 7.94 -23.67
C GLY A 224 -22.81 8.90 -23.48
N ASP A 225 -22.69 9.54 -22.31
CA ASP A 225 -21.51 10.35 -21.99
C ASP A 225 -20.26 9.47 -21.87
N ARG A 226 -19.14 10.01 -22.34
CA ARG A 226 -17.79 9.46 -22.15
C ARG A 226 -17.07 10.28 -21.10
N LEU A 227 -16.55 9.61 -20.09
CA LEU A 227 -15.89 10.20 -18.94
C LEU A 227 -14.41 9.84 -19.00
N PHE A 228 -13.55 10.85 -19.01
CA PHE A 228 -12.12 10.65 -18.81
C PHE A 228 -11.87 10.64 -17.31
N ALA A 229 -11.58 9.46 -16.77
CA ALA A 229 -11.40 9.23 -15.34
C ALA A 229 -9.94 8.97 -15.04
N GLN A 230 -9.41 9.65 -14.03
CA GLN A 230 -8.04 9.53 -13.57
C GLN A 230 -8.00 9.00 -12.13
N GLY A 231 -7.22 7.95 -11.89
CA GLY A 231 -7.09 7.34 -10.57
C GLY A 231 -6.22 6.09 -10.57
N ALA A 232 -6.06 5.46 -9.41
CA ALA A 232 -5.37 4.18 -9.34
C ALA A 232 -6.13 3.07 -10.08
N ALA A 233 -5.43 2.13 -10.70
CA ALA A 233 -6.00 1.02 -11.48
C ALA A 233 -7.16 0.31 -10.77
N ALA A 234 -6.92 -0.12 -9.53
CA ALA A 234 -7.91 -0.83 -8.71
C ALA A 234 -9.16 0.02 -8.41
N ASN A 235 -9.01 1.33 -8.26
CA ASN A 235 -10.09 2.25 -7.97
C ASN A 235 -10.97 2.54 -9.19
N LEU A 236 -10.33 2.71 -10.36
CA LEU A 236 -11.02 2.87 -11.64
C LEU A 236 -11.89 1.65 -11.96
N LEU A 237 -11.40 0.43 -11.70
CA LEU A 237 -12.17 -0.80 -11.89
C LEU A 237 -13.35 -0.91 -10.93
N ARG A 238 -13.14 -0.57 -9.65
CA ARG A 238 -14.23 -0.55 -8.65
C ARG A 238 -15.31 0.45 -9.03
N LEU A 239 -14.91 1.61 -9.56
CA LEU A 239 -15.84 2.60 -10.07
C LEU A 239 -16.63 2.03 -11.25
N ALA A 240 -15.94 1.47 -12.26
CA ALA A 240 -16.57 0.90 -13.44
C ALA A 240 -17.57 -0.22 -13.09
N GLN A 241 -17.19 -1.14 -12.19
CA GLN A 241 -18.07 -2.22 -11.73
C GLN A 241 -19.27 -1.71 -10.91
N SER A 242 -19.05 -0.81 -9.95
CA SER A 242 -20.13 -0.32 -9.08
C SER A 242 -21.13 0.55 -9.82
N GLN A 243 -20.68 1.30 -10.82
CA GLN A 243 -21.51 2.22 -11.62
C GLN A 243 -21.92 1.63 -12.97
N LYS A 244 -21.60 0.36 -13.25
CA LYS A 244 -21.89 -0.30 -14.53
C LYS A 244 -21.47 0.56 -15.73
N LEU A 245 -20.24 1.05 -15.70
CA LEU A 245 -19.65 1.85 -16.78
C LEU A 245 -18.88 0.93 -17.73
N ASP A 246 -19.01 1.18 -19.03
CA ASP A 246 -18.30 0.41 -20.05
C ASP A 246 -16.87 0.94 -20.24
N THR A 247 -15.92 0.06 -20.54
CA THR A 247 -14.49 0.37 -20.77
C THR A 247 -14.17 0.43 -22.27
N PRO A 248 -12.99 0.97 -22.69
CA PRO A 248 -12.79 1.49 -24.05
C PRO A 248 -12.82 0.48 -25.20
N GLU A 249 -12.77 -0.83 -24.93
CA GLU A 249 -12.79 -1.85 -25.99
C GLU A 249 -14.06 -2.68 -25.94
N GLY A 250 -14.90 -2.44 -26.95
CA GLY A 250 -16.23 -2.99 -27.07
C GLY A 250 -16.23 -4.49 -27.32
N GLY A 251 -16.79 -5.20 -26.35
CA GLY A 251 -17.59 -6.39 -26.59
C GLY A 251 -18.90 -6.15 -25.89
N THR A 252 -20.02 -6.54 -26.51
CA THR A 252 -21.35 -6.42 -25.92
C THR A 252 -21.37 -6.86 -24.43
N PRO A 253 -22.28 -6.33 -23.59
CA PRO A 253 -22.35 -6.66 -22.15
C PRO A 253 -22.43 -8.16 -21.83
N ARG A 254 -22.68 -9.01 -22.83
CA ARG A 254 -22.91 -10.45 -22.71
C ARG A 254 -21.69 -11.32 -23.04
N GLU A 255 -20.73 -10.85 -23.83
CA GLU A 255 -19.51 -11.62 -24.16
C GLU A 255 -18.31 -11.21 -23.30
N ALA A 256 -18.27 -9.94 -22.88
CA ALA A 256 -17.30 -9.46 -21.90
C ALA A 256 -17.57 -10.10 -20.52
N SER A 257 -18.82 -10.23 -20.08
CA SER A 257 -19.13 -10.64 -18.69
C SER A 257 -18.67 -12.06 -18.30
N GLU A 258 -18.43 -12.98 -19.23
CA GLU A 258 -17.99 -14.35 -18.91
C GLU A 258 -16.46 -14.58 -19.03
N LYS A 259 -15.75 -13.84 -19.91
CA LYS A 259 -14.27 -13.89 -19.98
C LYS A 259 -13.57 -12.83 -19.09
N VAL A 260 -14.28 -11.79 -18.65
CA VAL A 260 -13.72 -10.64 -17.90
C VAL A 260 -13.59 -10.90 -16.39
N ALA A 261 -13.90 -12.10 -15.89
CA ALA A 261 -13.84 -12.41 -14.46
C ALA A 261 -12.45 -12.76 -13.91
N GLY A 262 -11.42 -13.02 -14.75
CA GLY A 262 -10.17 -13.65 -14.28
C GLY A 262 -8.82 -13.15 -14.83
N GLY A 263 -8.76 -12.16 -15.72
CA GLY A 263 -7.50 -11.73 -16.35
C GLY A 263 -6.53 -10.97 -15.42
N ARG A 264 -5.22 -11.25 -15.59
CA ARG A 264 -4.07 -10.65 -14.88
C ARG A 264 -3.87 -9.21 -15.36
N MET A 265 -3.35 -8.35 -14.48
CA MET A 265 -3.16 -6.93 -14.77
C MET A 265 -1.70 -6.55 -14.58
N VAL A 266 -1.12 -5.93 -15.60
CA VAL A 266 0.31 -5.63 -15.63
C VAL A 266 0.51 -4.19 -16.09
N GLU A 267 1.43 -3.50 -15.41
CA GLU A 267 1.95 -2.20 -15.84
C GLU A 267 3.15 -2.44 -16.78
N VAL A 268 3.04 -1.92 -18.00
CA VAL A 268 4.05 -2.11 -19.04
C VAL A 268 4.60 -0.75 -19.48
N ILE A 269 5.91 -0.56 -19.38
CA ILE A 269 6.59 0.62 -19.92
C ILE A 269 6.87 0.40 -21.40
N MET A 270 6.67 1.43 -22.22
CA MET A 270 7.18 1.43 -23.59
C MET A 270 8.65 1.84 -23.65
N GLY A 271 9.48 0.90 -24.06
CA GLY A 271 10.89 1.11 -24.36
C GLY A 271 11.12 1.66 -25.78
N PRO A 272 12.35 2.12 -26.07
CA PRO A 272 12.74 2.73 -27.35
C PRO A 272 12.67 1.81 -28.59
N GLY A 273 12.24 0.56 -28.44
CA GLY A 273 12.03 -0.40 -29.53
C GLY A 273 10.57 -0.81 -29.75
N SER A 274 9.60 -0.22 -29.03
CA SER A 274 8.20 -0.62 -29.14
C SER A 274 7.62 -0.29 -30.51
N ALA A 275 6.92 -1.26 -31.11
CA ALA A 275 6.18 -1.06 -32.37
C ALA A 275 5.03 -0.03 -32.26
N LEU A 276 4.67 0.40 -31.03
CA LEU A 276 3.65 1.40 -30.75
C LEU A 276 4.17 2.86 -30.85
N LEU A 277 5.49 3.09 -30.92
CA LEU A 277 6.04 4.45 -30.90
C LEU A 277 5.56 5.28 -32.10
N GLY A 278 4.94 6.43 -31.81
CA GLY A 278 4.39 7.34 -32.82
C GLY A 278 3.19 6.78 -33.61
N ARG A 279 2.53 5.73 -33.10
CA ARG A 279 1.33 5.13 -33.69
C ARG A 279 0.21 5.03 -32.66
N THR A 280 -1.04 4.93 -33.12
CA THR A 280 -2.19 4.78 -32.22
C THR A 280 -2.52 3.30 -31.96
N LEU A 281 -3.19 3.00 -30.83
CA LEU A 281 -3.66 1.62 -30.54
C LEU A 281 -4.56 1.07 -31.67
N ARG A 282 -5.33 1.96 -32.31
CA ARG A 282 -6.25 1.61 -33.38
C ARG A 282 -5.53 1.17 -34.65
N ASP A 283 -4.39 1.79 -34.95
CA ASP A 283 -3.61 1.47 -36.15
C ASP A 283 -2.97 0.08 -36.06
N LEU A 284 -2.67 -0.38 -34.84
CA LEU A 284 -1.95 -1.63 -34.59
C LEU A 284 -2.84 -2.81 -34.22
N HIS A 285 -4.17 -2.62 -34.15
CA HIS A 285 -5.13 -3.63 -33.70
C HIS A 285 -4.64 -4.33 -32.42
N PHE A 286 -4.11 -3.54 -31.49
CA PHE A 286 -3.31 -4.02 -30.37
C PHE A 286 -4.03 -5.11 -29.56
N ALA A 287 -5.33 -4.92 -29.31
CA ALA A 287 -6.17 -5.89 -28.62
C ALA A 287 -6.33 -7.23 -29.35
N GLN A 288 -6.41 -7.23 -30.68
CA GLN A 288 -6.52 -8.46 -31.47
C GLN A 288 -5.17 -9.14 -31.66
N ARG A 289 -4.09 -8.35 -31.75
CA ARG A 289 -2.74 -8.86 -31.97
C ARG A 289 -2.17 -9.56 -30.73
N TYR A 290 -2.37 -8.97 -29.57
CA TYR A 290 -1.79 -9.46 -28.31
C TYR A 290 -2.83 -10.15 -27.40
N ASP A 291 -4.12 -10.07 -27.73
CA ASP A 291 -5.23 -10.59 -26.89
C ASP A 291 -5.28 -9.94 -25.50
N VAL A 292 -5.04 -8.61 -25.49
CA VAL A 292 -4.94 -7.80 -24.27
C VAL A 292 -5.75 -6.52 -24.41
N THR A 293 -6.45 -6.12 -23.35
CA THR A 293 -7.20 -4.86 -23.32
C THR A 293 -6.39 -3.78 -22.61
N VAL A 294 -6.21 -2.64 -23.25
CA VAL A 294 -5.60 -1.46 -22.63
C VAL A 294 -6.65 -0.73 -21.81
N LEU A 295 -6.47 -0.73 -20.49
CA LEU A 295 -7.39 -0.11 -19.54
C LEU A 295 -7.08 1.35 -19.29
N GLY A 296 -5.83 1.77 -19.41
CA GLY A 296 -5.44 3.15 -19.15
C GLY A 296 -4.01 3.45 -19.55
N VAL A 297 -3.72 4.74 -19.66
CA VAL A 297 -2.42 5.26 -20.06
C VAL A 297 -1.95 6.27 -19.02
N GLN A 298 -0.66 6.24 -18.71
CA GLN A 298 0.04 7.30 -17.99
C GLN A 298 1.13 7.86 -18.91
N SER A 299 0.98 9.12 -19.33
CA SER A 299 1.98 9.84 -20.13
C SER A 299 2.50 11.04 -19.35
N HIS A 300 3.80 11.06 -19.06
CA HIS A 300 4.58 12.16 -18.47
C HIS A 300 3.91 13.02 -17.36
N GLY A 301 2.99 12.45 -16.58
CA GLY A 301 2.26 13.16 -15.51
C GLY A 301 1.14 14.10 -15.98
N THR A 302 0.83 14.16 -17.27
CA THR A 302 -0.27 14.97 -17.81
C THR A 302 -1.58 14.21 -17.85
N ALA A 303 -2.67 14.87 -17.46
CA ALA A 303 -4.02 14.29 -17.59
C ALA A 303 -4.39 14.18 -19.07
N VAL A 304 -4.49 12.96 -19.56
CA VAL A 304 -4.88 12.68 -20.94
C VAL A 304 -6.40 12.85 -21.09
N THR A 305 -6.85 13.82 -21.89
CA THR A 305 -8.27 14.03 -22.21
C THR A 305 -8.66 13.56 -23.61
N ASP A 306 -7.73 12.93 -24.32
CA ASP A 306 -7.97 12.37 -25.64
C ASP A 306 -8.33 10.89 -25.57
N ARG A 307 -8.97 10.38 -26.63
CA ARG A 307 -9.36 8.97 -26.70
C ARG A 307 -8.13 8.09 -26.64
N ILE A 308 -8.15 7.09 -25.76
CA ILE A 308 -7.03 6.16 -25.57
C ILE A 308 -6.64 5.47 -26.87
N ALA A 309 -7.64 5.13 -27.70
CA ALA A 309 -7.44 4.52 -29.00
C ALA A 309 -6.77 5.43 -30.05
N GLN A 310 -6.68 6.74 -29.81
CA GLN A 310 -6.15 7.75 -30.74
C GLN A 310 -4.88 8.44 -30.23
N LEU A 311 -4.38 8.03 -29.07
CA LEU A 311 -3.15 8.57 -28.52
C LEU A 311 -1.94 8.09 -29.31
N GLU A 312 -1.06 9.04 -29.62
CA GLU A 312 0.29 8.73 -30.07
C GLU A 312 1.17 8.50 -28.85
N PHE A 313 1.90 7.40 -28.89
CA PHE A 313 2.67 6.87 -27.79
C PHE A 313 4.14 7.28 -27.85
N SER A 314 4.68 7.70 -26.70
CA SER A 314 6.06 8.13 -26.55
C SER A 314 6.87 7.16 -25.68
N VAL A 315 8.19 7.14 -25.89
CA VAL A 315 9.11 6.33 -25.07
C VAL A 315 8.98 6.77 -23.61
N GLY A 316 8.72 5.81 -22.73
CA GLY A 316 8.52 6.05 -21.31
C GLY A 316 7.05 6.18 -20.86
N ASP A 317 6.06 6.19 -21.77
CA ASP A 317 4.67 6.06 -21.34
C ASP A 317 4.41 4.67 -20.76
N ILE A 318 3.47 4.61 -19.81
CA ILE A 318 3.10 3.38 -19.10
C ILE A 318 1.67 3.01 -19.45
N LEU A 319 1.49 1.76 -19.87
CA LEU A 319 0.19 1.18 -20.20
C LEU A 319 -0.26 0.29 -19.07
N LEU A 320 -1.52 0.45 -18.67
CA LEU A 320 -2.21 -0.51 -17.82
C LEU A 320 -2.94 -1.50 -18.71
N VAL A 321 -2.48 -2.75 -18.72
CA VAL A 321 -2.96 -3.78 -19.63
C VAL A 321 -3.59 -4.92 -18.83
N ARG A 322 -4.66 -5.50 -19.38
CA ARG A 322 -5.32 -6.68 -18.83
C ARG A 322 -5.47 -7.76 -19.89
N GLY A 323 -5.07 -8.98 -19.56
CA GLY A 323 -5.23 -10.15 -20.43
C GLY A 323 -5.15 -11.47 -19.67
N GLU A 324 -5.34 -12.58 -20.37
CA GLU A 324 -5.06 -13.91 -19.82
C GLU A 324 -3.55 -14.12 -19.63
N ALA A 325 -3.14 -15.07 -18.79
CA ALA A 325 -1.71 -15.29 -18.46
C ALA A 325 -0.86 -15.49 -19.73
N ASP A 326 -1.32 -16.34 -20.65
CA ASP A 326 -0.65 -16.64 -21.91
C ASP A 326 -0.56 -15.43 -22.86
N ALA A 327 -1.50 -14.49 -22.76
CA ALA A 327 -1.46 -13.23 -23.51
C ALA A 327 -0.47 -12.22 -22.89
N MET A 328 -0.34 -12.22 -21.57
CA MET A 328 0.66 -11.41 -20.86
C MET A 328 2.08 -11.89 -21.14
N ASP A 329 2.33 -13.19 -21.12
CA ASP A 329 3.66 -13.75 -21.38
C ASP A 329 4.12 -13.39 -22.81
N ARG A 330 3.21 -13.47 -23.80
CA ARG A 330 3.47 -13.02 -25.17
C ARG A 330 3.77 -11.52 -25.29
N LEU A 331 3.12 -10.69 -24.47
CA LEU A 331 3.36 -9.25 -24.45
C LEU A 331 4.72 -8.90 -23.80
N VAL A 332 5.14 -9.67 -22.79
CA VAL A 332 6.43 -9.51 -22.11
C VAL A 332 7.60 -9.95 -22.99
N ASP A 333 7.41 -10.98 -23.81
CA ASP A 333 8.44 -11.48 -24.73
C ASP A 333 8.65 -10.57 -25.96
N GLU A 334 7.75 -9.61 -26.21
CA GLU A 334 7.83 -8.72 -27.37
C GLU A 334 8.88 -7.61 -27.14
N PRO A 335 9.81 -7.41 -28.09
CA PRO A 335 10.85 -6.40 -27.97
C PRO A 335 10.25 -4.98 -27.88
N GLY A 336 10.65 -4.24 -26.85
CA GLY A 336 10.21 -2.85 -26.64
C GLY A 336 9.15 -2.68 -25.56
N PHE A 337 8.64 -3.76 -24.97
CA PHE A 337 7.81 -3.69 -23.76
C PHE A 337 8.63 -4.14 -22.55
N ILE A 338 8.62 -3.33 -21.49
CA ILE A 338 9.33 -3.66 -20.25
C ILE A 338 8.28 -3.79 -19.14
N PRO A 339 7.99 -5.01 -18.64
CA PRO A 339 7.10 -5.18 -17.51
C PRO A 339 7.75 -4.59 -16.27
N MET A 340 7.02 -3.70 -15.58
CA MET A 340 7.59 -2.92 -14.48
C MET A 340 7.18 -3.46 -13.11
N ALA A 341 5.93 -3.92 -12.97
CA ALA A 341 5.43 -4.57 -11.79
C ALA A 341 4.13 -5.32 -12.10
N GLU A 342 3.99 -6.50 -11.51
CA GLU A 342 2.69 -7.10 -11.31
C GLU A 342 1.94 -6.26 -10.27
N VAL A 343 0.70 -5.86 -10.56
CA VAL A 343 -0.15 -5.24 -9.54
C VAL A 343 -0.58 -6.37 -8.60
N ASP A 344 0.31 -6.71 -7.66
CA ASP A 344 0.00 -7.63 -6.58
C ASP A 344 -1.23 -7.09 -5.86
N HIS A 345 -2.33 -7.84 -5.94
CA HIS A 345 -3.46 -7.61 -5.06
C HIS A 345 -2.95 -7.68 -3.61
N PRO A 346 -2.95 -6.59 -2.82
CA PRO A 346 -2.63 -6.68 -1.41
C PRO A 346 -3.89 -7.18 -0.71
N VAL A 347 -4.19 -8.47 -0.90
CA VAL A 347 -5.24 -9.15 -0.17
C VAL A 347 -4.64 -10.39 0.43
N GLY A 348 -3.85 -10.16 1.49
CA GLY A 348 -3.73 -11.17 2.54
C GLY A 348 -5.14 -11.61 2.93
N SER A 349 -5.35 -12.92 3.04
CA SER A 349 -6.65 -13.50 3.33
C SER A 349 -7.17 -12.98 4.67
N ARG A 350 -8.18 -12.11 4.60
CA ARG A 350 -8.89 -11.49 5.74
C ARG A 350 -9.20 -12.43 6.92
N PRO A 351 -9.53 -13.72 6.78
CA PRO A 351 -9.84 -14.56 7.95
C PRO A 351 -8.68 -14.72 8.93
N ARG A 352 -7.42 -14.63 8.49
CA ARG A 352 -6.26 -14.90 9.38
C ARG A 352 -5.71 -13.66 10.09
N ALA A 353 -6.07 -12.46 9.64
CA ALA A 353 -5.66 -11.20 10.25
C ALA A 353 -6.15 -11.08 11.71
N ALA A 354 -7.41 -11.47 11.96
CA ALA A 354 -7.99 -11.43 13.30
C ALA A 354 -7.28 -12.39 14.26
N PHE A 355 -6.92 -13.59 13.79
CA PHE A 355 -6.17 -14.56 14.60
C PHE A 355 -4.75 -14.06 14.92
N ALA A 356 -4.02 -13.53 13.93
CA ALA A 356 -2.70 -12.95 14.17
C ALA A 356 -2.74 -11.77 15.15
N ALA A 357 -3.75 -10.90 15.03
CA ALA A 357 -3.97 -9.80 15.98
C ALA A 357 -4.24 -10.30 17.40
N ALA A 358 -5.13 -11.30 17.54
CA ALA A 358 -5.47 -11.88 18.84
C ALA A 358 -4.28 -12.57 19.50
N ILE A 359 -3.48 -13.32 18.73
CA ILE A 359 -2.27 -13.98 19.23
C ILE A 359 -1.27 -12.92 19.72
N MET A 360 -0.99 -11.89 18.90
CA MET A 360 -0.04 -10.85 19.28
C MET A 360 -0.51 -10.06 20.51
N ALA A 361 -1.79 -9.68 20.57
CA ALA A 361 -2.38 -9.04 21.74
C ALA A 361 -2.29 -9.93 22.99
N GLY A 362 -2.53 -11.25 22.85
CA GLY A 362 -2.39 -12.21 23.94
C GLY A 362 -0.97 -12.32 24.46
N VAL A 363 0.02 -12.42 23.56
CA VAL A 363 1.45 -12.45 23.92
C VAL A 363 1.84 -11.17 24.67
N VAL A 364 1.45 -10.01 24.15
CA VAL A 364 1.73 -8.71 24.79
C VAL A 364 1.08 -8.64 26.16
N LEU A 365 -0.18 -9.07 26.30
CA LEU A 365 -0.89 -9.02 27.58
C LEU A 365 -0.23 -9.91 28.64
N VAL A 366 0.11 -11.15 28.27
CA VAL A 366 0.78 -12.10 29.18
C VAL A 366 2.16 -11.58 29.59
N ALA A 367 2.93 -11.03 28.65
CA ALA A 367 4.23 -10.41 28.91
C ALA A 367 4.10 -9.15 29.80
N SER A 368 3.05 -8.35 29.59
CA SER A 368 2.80 -7.11 30.35
C SER A 368 2.42 -7.38 31.80
N LEU A 369 1.64 -8.44 32.05
CA LEU A 369 1.20 -8.83 33.39
C LEU A 369 2.29 -9.54 34.19
N GLY A 370 3.44 -9.85 33.58
CA GLY A 370 4.56 -10.53 34.24
C GLY A 370 4.25 -11.96 34.70
N ILE A 371 3.19 -12.58 34.16
CA ILE A 371 2.74 -13.93 34.56
C ILE A 371 3.75 -14.99 34.10
N PHE A 372 4.32 -14.79 32.90
CA PHE A 372 5.34 -15.64 32.32
C PHE A 372 6.48 -14.80 31.71
N PRO A 373 7.72 -15.34 31.65
CA PRO A 373 8.81 -14.74 30.89
C PRO A 373 8.40 -14.45 29.44
N ILE A 374 8.90 -13.35 28.88
CA ILE A 374 8.56 -12.93 27.50
C ILE A 374 8.97 -14.01 26.49
N SER A 375 10.06 -14.72 26.76
CA SER A 375 10.55 -15.84 25.96
C SER A 375 9.51 -16.96 25.82
N THR A 376 8.86 -17.40 26.90
CA THR A 376 7.86 -18.46 26.86
C THR A 376 6.56 -17.98 26.23
N ALA A 377 6.12 -16.77 26.56
CA ALA A 377 4.91 -16.17 25.96
C ALA A 377 5.05 -16.00 24.44
N SER A 378 6.18 -15.45 23.98
CA SER A 378 6.46 -15.24 22.55
C SER A 378 6.57 -16.54 21.77
N MET A 379 7.25 -17.55 22.33
CA MET A 379 7.44 -18.84 21.68
C MET A 379 6.13 -19.64 21.58
N ALA A 380 5.27 -19.56 22.60
CA ALA A 380 3.90 -20.08 22.52
C ALA A 380 3.09 -19.35 21.43
N GLY A 381 3.23 -18.02 21.34
CA GLY A 381 2.61 -17.22 20.28
C GLY A 381 3.06 -17.64 18.87
N VAL A 382 4.36 -17.88 18.67
CA VAL A 382 4.89 -18.36 17.39
C VAL A 382 4.30 -19.71 17.03
N ALA A 383 4.27 -20.65 17.97
CA ALA A 383 3.66 -21.96 17.75
C ALA A 383 2.19 -21.80 17.32
N LEU A 384 1.42 -20.97 18.02
CA LEU A 384 0.04 -20.63 17.68
C LEU A 384 -0.09 -20.00 16.28
N MET A 385 0.80 -19.09 15.88
CA MET A 385 0.78 -18.50 14.53
C MET A 385 1.06 -19.53 13.43
N VAL A 386 1.94 -20.49 13.68
CA VAL A 386 2.21 -21.59 12.73
C VAL A 386 1.01 -22.54 12.67
N PHE A 387 0.47 -22.96 13.81
CA PHE A 387 -0.70 -23.86 13.88
C PHE A 387 -1.96 -23.26 13.24
N THR A 388 -2.21 -21.97 13.43
CA THR A 388 -3.33 -21.26 12.81
C THR A 388 -3.09 -20.94 11.32
N GLY A 389 -1.90 -21.24 10.80
CA GLY A 389 -1.54 -20.97 9.41
C GLY A 389 -1.40 -19.48 9.10
N CYS A 390 -1.14 -18.64 10.11
CA CYS A 390 -0.82 -17.22 9.93
C CYS A 390 0.56 -17.04 9.30
N VAL A 391 1.50 -17.93 9.61
CA VAL A 391 2.85 -17.99 9.03
C VAL A 391 3.20 -19.44 8.72
N ARG A 392 3.77 -19.70 7.54
CA ARG A 392 4.35 -21.00 7.20
C ARG A 392 5.82 -21.04 7.58
N VAL A 393 6.31 -22.20 8.01
CA VAL A 393 7.71 -22.39 8.41
C VAL A 393 8.69 -21.93 7.31
N ASN A 394 8.41 -22.23 6.04
CA ASN A 394 9.25 -21.81 4.92
C ASN A 394 9.33 -20.27 4.76
N GLU A 395 8.27 -19.55 5.14
CA GLU A 395 8.25 -18.07 5.07
C GLU A 395 9.10 -17.46 6.17
N ILE A 396 9.16 -18.10 7.34
CA ILE A 396 10.06 -17.68 8.43
C ILE A 396 11.50 -17.73 7.94
N TYR A 397 11.91 -18.83 7.29
CA TYR A 397 13.28 -18.94 6.80
C TYR A 397 13.64 -17.94 5.71
N ALA A 398 12.68 -17.60 4.84
CA ALA A 398 12.93 -16.70 3.70
C ALA A 398 12.93 -15.21 4.07
N GLU A 399 12.13 -14.78 5.05
CA GLU A 399 11.87 -13.35 5.30
C GLU A 399 12.36 -12.84 6.66
N LEU A 400 12.87 -13.71 7.51
CA LEU A 400 13.45 -13.31 8.78
C LEU A 400 14.83 -12.66 8.55
N ASP A 401 15.07 -11.55 9.23
CA ASP A 401 16.36 -10.87 9.19
C ASP A 401 17.37 -11.64 10.04
N TRP A 402 17.99 -12.63 9.40
CA TRP A 402 18.96 -13.52 10.03
C TRP A 402 20.15 -12.77 10.62
N LEU A 403 20.50 -11.59 10.08
CA LEU A 403 21.58 -10.77 10.62
C LEU A 403 21.27 -10.37 12.06
N VAL A 404 20.04 -9.96 12.37
CA VAL A 404 19.66 -9.57 13.73
C VAL A 404 19.80 -10.77 14.68
N VAL A 405 19.33 -11.94 14.27
CA VAL A 405 19.42 -13.16 15.10
C VAL A 405 20.87 -13.59 15.31
N PHE A 406 21.69 -13.58 14.26
CA PHE A 406 23.10 -13.95 14.35
C PHE A 406 23.94 -12.94 15.12
N VAL A 407 23.64 -11.64 15.01
CA VAL A 407 24.31 -10.60 15.80
C VAL A 407 23.99 -10.77 17.28
N MET A 408 22.72 -11.03 17.63
CA MET A 408 22.35 -11.31 19.03
C MET A 408 23.03 -12.59 19.54
N ALA A 409 23.02 -13.66 18.74
CA ALA A 409 23.66 -14.92 19.10
C ALA A 409 25.19 -14.76 19.25
N GLY A 410 25.82 -13.94 18.41
CA GLY A 410 27.27 -13.67 18.43
C GLY A 410 27.72 -12.68 19.51
N LEU A 411 26.79 -11.89 20.07
CA LEU A 411 27.03 -11.03 21.24
C LEU A 411 27.04 -11.82 22.56
N ILE A 412 26.66 -13.12 22.54
CA ILE A 412 26.78 -14.01 23.69
C ILE A 412 28.26 -14.36 23.87
N PRO A 413 28.91 -13.99 24.98
CA PRO A 413 30.27 -14.45 25.25
C PRO A 413 30.25 -15.98 25.43
N LEU A 414 31.17 -16.67 24.74
CA LEU A 414 31.43 -18.11 24.93
C LEU A 414 31.89 -18.44 26.34
#